data_AF-A0A1V8TEE1-F1
#
_entry.id   AF-A0A1V8TEE1-F1
#
_cell.length_a   1.000
_cell.length_b   1.000
_cell.length_c   1.000
_cell.angle_alpha   90.00
_cell.angle_beta   90.00
_cell.angle_gamma   90.00
#
_symmetry.space_group_name_H-M   'P 1'
#
loop_
_entity.id
_entity.type
_entity.pdbx_description
1 polymer ?
#
loop_
_entity_poly.entity_id
_entity_poly.type
_entity_poly.pdbx_seq_one_letter_code
_entity_poly.pdbx_strand_id
1 'polypeptide(L)'
;MNGLHTPSSSSALSLESLNLHDSATSRLQKAHYSPPWSDTSIIGIAGSSGSGKTSLAYAIIKELSLPWVVILSMDSFYKPLTPEQSAAAFRNEYDFDAPEAIDFDVLVDRLSDIKLGKKAEIPVYSFEKHARLKKTTTIYSPHVLILEGIFALHDQRVLDMLDMKIFAEADADLCLSRRLLRDVRERGRDIEGCIKQWFAYVKPNFHKFVEPQRNVADIIVPRGIENTVAIGMVSDRVHKTLDEKSAVHQAELRRLGQASEDAPLSDHVIMLEHNNQIRGINTKLIESTTDREDFVFYFDRLAVLLVEKATDCFRFQPITVQTPVPNESYNGLVAEGIVSAVVILRGGSILETGLKRVIPDCRTGRMLIQTNFRTGEPELHYYSLSPDIAQHTGVMLLDPQMSSGGAALMAVKVLLDHGVHEDRIVFVTCTAGNQGLRRLMSVFPEIKVIVSRMVDDLETRLLRRLTSTADALLDLSNATHRNAPPAPSHWTDHMHRRALLETWDRVHEAAGSSGSKYPKSLVGQLVSVEKEMLVEFPELVEGERGLGKEWMEYVLGAGLRFPWCITEKMGKWEVVASVGKLGARGWGPW
;
A
#
# COMPACT_ATOMS: atom_id res chain seq x y z
N MET A 1 -17.51 -66.59 53.11
CA MET A 1 -18.92 -66.64 52.63
C MET A 1 -19.35 -65.23 52.23
N ASN A 2 -20.41 -65.08 51.45
CA ASN A 2 -20.61 -63.93 50.57
C ASN A 2 -21.14 -62.66 51.25
N GLY A 3 -20.75 -61.51 50.71
CA GLY A 3 -21.50 -60.24 50.70
C GLY A 3 -21.11 -59.50 49.41
N LEU A 4 -21.99 -59.37 48.41
CA LEU A 4 -23.01 -58.32 48.29
C LEU A 4 -22.36 -56.92 48.18
N HIS A 5 -21.89 -56.52 47.00
CA HIS A 5 -22.62 -55.95 45.84
C HIS A 5 -22.65 -54.41 45.81
N THR A 6 -21.66 -53.84 45.08
CA THR A 6 -21.77 -52.97 43.87
C THR A 6 -22.92 -51.95 43.69
N PRO A 7 -22.73 -50.87 42.89
CA PRO A 7 -21.53 -50.34 42.24
C PRO A 7 -21.20 -48.95 42.86
N SER A 8 -20.84 -47.81 42.23
CA SER A 8 -20.46 -47.32 40.88
C SER A 8 -19.85 -45.92 41.06
N SER A 9 -18.90 -45.41 40.27
CA SER A 9 -17.99 -45.98 39.26
C SER A 9 -16.94 -44.90 38.90
N SER A 10 -15.71 -45.27 38.53
CA SER A 10 -14.57 -44.35 38.35
C SER A 10 -13.89 -44.48 36.99
N SER A 11 -13.41 -43.37 36.41
CA SER A 11 -12.69 -43.34 35.13
C SER A 11 -11.36 -42.57 35.21
N ALA A 12 -10.24 -43.29 35.29
CA ALA A 12 -8.90 -42.72 35.13
C ALA A 12 -7.90 -43.75 34.57
N LEU A 13 -7.35 -43.43 33.40
CA LEU A 13 -5.99 -43.73 32.90
C LEU A 13 -5.37 -45.13 33.11
N SER A 14 -5.20 -45.84 32.01
CA SER A 14 -3.91 -46.49 31.67
C SER A 14 -3.75 -46.56 30.14
N LEU A 15 -2.52 -46.50 29.64
CA LEU A 15 -2.20 -46.67 28.21
C LEU A 15 -1.77 -48.11 27.97
N GLU A 16 -2.10 -48.69 26.80
CA GLU A 16 -1.08 -49.38 26.00
C GLU A 16 -1.52 -49.65 24.55
N SER A 17 -0.53 -49.63 23.64
CA SER A 17 -0.54 -50.11 22.24
C SER A 17 -1.55 -49.52 21.24
N LEU A 18 -1.03 -49.00 20.12
CA LEU A 18 -1.45 -49.37 18.75
C LEU A 18 -0.49 -48.80 17.67
N ASN A 19 0.04 -49.71 16.86
CA ASN A 19 0.58 -49.53 15.50
C ASN A 19 1.56 -48.37 15.19
N LEU A 20 2.85 -48.65 15.43
CA LEU A 20 3.91 -48.24 14.51
C LEU A 20 3.75 -49.02 13.20
N HIS A 21 3.04 -48.47 12.20
CA HIS A 21 3.23 -48.74 10.76
C HIS A 21 2.21 -47.94 9.91
N ASP A 22 2.51 -46.67 9.65
CA ASP A 22 2.10 -46.01 8.40
C ASP A 22 3.22 -45.05 7.99
N SER A 23 3.49 -44.92 6.68
CA SER A 23 4.82 -44.49 6.19
C SER A 23 4.79 -43.39 5.14
N ALA A 24 5.73 -42.46 5.28
CA ALA A 24 6.27 -41.65 4.18
C ALA A 24 5.24 -40.79 3.39
N THR A 25 4.52 -39.90 4.09
CA THR A 25 4.11 -38.63 3.46
C THR A 25 4.07 -37.49 4.48
N SER A 26 5.23 -37.18 5.05
CA SER A 26 5.43 -35.97 5.88
C SER A 26 5.27 -34.71 5.01
N ARG A 27 4.03 -34.24 4.86
CA ARG A 27 3.76 -32.88 4.37
C ARG A 27 4.45 -31.91 5.34
N LEU A 28 5.52 -31.28 4.87
CA LEU A 28 6.08 -30.09 5.52
C LEU A 28 4.92 -29.11 5.71
N GLN A 29 4.64 -28.71 6.95
CA GLN A 29 3.67 -27.66 7.21
C GLN A 29 4.22 -26.37 6.59
N LYS A 30 3.58 -25.81 5.55
CA LYS A 30 3.95 -24.49 4.99
C LYS A 30 4.04 -23.51 6.15
N ALA A 31 5.15 -22.78 6.28
CA ALA A 31 5.30 -21.82 7.37
C ALA A 31 4.31 -20.67 7.15
N HIS A 32 3.37 -20.48 8.07
CA HIS A 32 2.34 -19.46 7.91
C HIS A 32 2.92 -18.07 8.19
N TYR A 33 3.27 -17.34 7.14
CA TYR A 33 3.57 -15.91 7.27
C TYR A 33 2.29 -15.11 7.47
N SER A 34 2.00 -14.84 8.74
CA SER A 34 1.17 -13.73 9.18
C SER A 34 1.94 -12.43 8.90
N PRO A 35 1.56 -11.59 7.91
CA PRO A 35 2.23 -10.31 7.64
C PRO A 35 2.07 -9.32 8.82
N PRO A 36 2.87 -8.24 8.91
CA PRO A 36 2.87 -7.30 10.05
C PRO A 36 1.53 -6.61 10.33
N TRP A 37 0.62 -6.60 9.36
CA TRP A 37 -0.73 -6.06 9.49
C TRP A 37 -1.81 -7.09 9.85
N SER A 38 -1.51 -8.39 9.75
CA SER A 38 -2.50 -9.43 10.10
C SER A 38 -2.83 -9.37 11.58
N ASP A 39 -4.12 -9.54 11.91
CA ASP A 39 -4.71 -9.02 13.16
C ASP A 39 -4.60 -7.49 13.32
N THR A 40 -5.00 -6.76 12.26
CA THR A 40 -5.31 -5.32 12.28
C THR A 40 -6.01 -4.92 13.58
N SER A 41 -5.52 -3.88 14.25
CA SER A 41 -6.20 -3.30 15.42
C SER A 41 -7.39 -2.46 14.96
N ILE A 42 -8.63 -2.84 15.31
CA ILE A 42 -9.84 -2.13 14.89
C ILE A 42 -10.42 -1.31 16.04
N ILE A 43 -10.51 0.01 15.83
CA ILE A 43 -11.08 0.98 16.77
C ILE A 43 -12.45 1.39 16.25
N GLY A 44 -13.51 1.08 16.98
CA GLY A 44 -14.87 1.54 16.65
C GLY A 44 -15.17 2.89 17.30
N ILE A 45 -15.58 3.88 16.52
CA ILE A 45 -15.98 5.21 17.02
C ILE A 45 -17.46 5.43 16.69
N ALA A 46 -18.32 5.31 17.72
CA ALA A 46 -19.74 5.61 17.67
C ALA A 46 -20.08 6.99 18.25
N GLY A 47 -21.35 7.39 18.16
CA GLY A 47 -21.87 8.69 18.63
C GLY A 47 -22.77 9.37 17.61
N SER A 48 -23.42 10.46 18.02
CA SER A 48 -24.45 11.14 17.22
C SER A 48 -23.96 11.70 15.87
N SER A 49 -24.88 11.97 14.96
CA SER A 49 -24.60 12.71 13.73
C SER A 49 -24.28 14.18 14.06
N GLY A 50 -22.99 14.54 14.01
CA GLY A 50 -22.50 15.87 14.37
C GLY A 50 -21.68 15.90 15.67
N SER A 51 -21.56 14.80 16.41
CA SER A 51 -20.80 14.80 17.67
C SER A 51 -19.29 15.00 17.50
N GLY A 52 -18.77 14.73 16.29
CA GLY A 52 -17.36 14.94 15.93
C GLY A 52 -16.55 13.66 15.73
N LYS A 53 -17.18 12.47 15.65
CA LYS A 53 -16.54 11.16 15.39
C LYS A 53 -15.37 11.22 14.40
N THR A 54 -15.63 11.72 13.19
CA THR A 54 -14.65 11.79 12.10
C THR A 54 -13.49 12.74 12.44
N SER A 55 -13.77 13.85 13.12
CA SER A 55 -12.75 14.79 13.62
C SER A 55 -11.90 14.17 14.73
N LEU A 56 -12.51 13.38 15.62
CA LEU A 56 -11.82 12.61 16.66
C LEU A 56 -10.93 11.51 16.03
N ALA A 57 -11.41 10.81 15.00
CA ALA A 57 -10.61 9.86 14.23
C ALA A 57 -9.35 10.51 13.62
N TYR A 58 -9.50 11.67 12.97
CA TYR A 58 -8.35 12.44 12.47
C TYR A 58 -7.41 12.94 13.57
N ALA A 59 -7.94 13.31 14.74
CA ALA A 59 -7.11 13.72 15.88
C ALA A 59 -6.29 12.54 16.45
N ILE A 60 -6.90 11.36 16.58
CA ILE A 60 -6.22 10.11 16.98
C ILE A 60 -5.13 9.75 15.97
N ILE A 61 -5.42 9.79 14.66
CA ILE A 61 -4.41 9.53 13.59
C ILE A 61 -3.23 10.48 13.70
N LYS A 62 -3.49 11.78 13.92
CA LYS A 62 -2.45 12.80 14.05
C LYS A 62 -1.58 12.57 15.29
N GLU A 63 -2.17 12.18 16.41
CA GLU A 63 -1.45 11.92 17.66
C GLU A 63 -0.57 10.67 17.54
N LEU A 64 -1.17 9.56 17.08
CA LEU A 64 -0.48 8.28 16.83
C LEU A 64 0.78 8.45 15.98
N SER A 65 0.78 9.37 15.01
CA SER A 65 1.91 9.61 14.10
C SER A 65 2.37 8.33 13.36
N LEU A 66 1.48 7.35 13.23
CA LEU A 66 1.75 6.05 12.62
C LEU A 66 1.50 6.11 11.10
N PRO A 67 2.37 5.51 10.29
CA PRO A 67 2.00 5.11 8.95
C PRO A 67 0.93 4.00 9.01
N TRP A 68 0.15 3.83 7.94
CA TRP A 68 -0.85 2.75 7.80
C TRP A 68 -1.94 2.72 8.90
N VAL A 69 -2.53 3.90 9.18
CA VAL A 69 -3.84 4.03 9.82
C VAL A 69 -4.89 4.45 8.79
N VAL A 70 -6.05 3.79 8.77
CA VAL A 70 -7.11 4.04 7.78
C VAL A 70 -8.46 4.29 8.48
N ILE A 71 -9.19 5.34 8.07
CA ILE A 71 -10.59 5.53 8.49
C ILE A 71 -11.52 4.77 7.53
N LEU A 72 -12.37 3.91 8.07
CA LEU A 72 -13.47 3.27 7.36
C LEU A 72 -14.79 3.87 7.84
N SER A 73 -15.42 4.70 7.01
CA SER A 73 -16.75 5.24 7.33
C SER A 73 -17.84 4.23 7.04
N MET A 74 -18.75 4.02 7.99
CA MET A 74 -19.94 3.19 7.81
C MET A 74 -20.90 3.73 6.75
N ASP A 75 -20.85 5.03 6.43
CA ASP A 75 -21.69 5.64 5.39
C ASP A 75 -21.42 4.98 3.99
N SER A 76 -20.25 4.37 3.78
CA SER A 76 -19.97 3.56 2.59
C SER A 76 -20.89 2.34 2.43
N PHE A 77 -21.43 1.83 3.54
CA PHE A 77 -22.19 0.59 3.63
C PHE A 77 -23.71 0.80 3.68
N TYR A 78 -24.25 1.98 3.32
CA TYR A 78 -25.69 2.08 3.06
C TYR A 78 -26.12 1.08 1.97
N LYS A 79 -27.26 0.42 2.18
CA LYS A 79 -27.84 -0.52 1.21
C LYS A 79 -28.26 0.20 -0.08
N PRO A 80 -28.20 -0.47 -1.25
CA PRO A 80 -28.81 0.05 -2.47
C PRO A 80 -30.31 0.28 -2.28
N LEU A 81 -30.80 1.45 -2.68
CA LEU A 81 -32.22 1.82 -2.58
C LEU A 81 -33.02 1.37 -3.81
N THR A 82 -34.29 1.03 -3.63
CA THR A 82 -35.24 0.91 -4.76
C THR A 82 -35.54 2.30 -5.37
N PRO A 83 -36.11 2.39 -6.58
CA PRO A 83 -36.50 3.68 -7.17
C PRO A 83 -37.42 4.52 -6.28
N GLU A 84 -38.34 3.88 -5.56
CA GLU A 84 -39.31 4.50 -4.65
C GLU A 84 -38.62 5.04 -3.40
N GLN A 85 -37.70 4.26 -2.82
CA GLN A 85 -36.88 4.66 -1.68
C GLN A 85 -35.91 5.80 -2.03
N SER A 86 -35.30 5.75 -3.22
CA SER A 86 -34.45 6.82 -3.74
C SER A 86 -35.26 8.12 -3.94
N ALA A 87 -36.47 8.03 -4.53
CA ALA A 87 -37.37 9.17 -4.65
C ALA A 87 -37.81 9.75 -3.29
N ALA A 88 -37.97 8.91 -2.25
CA ALA A 88 -38.23 9.37 -0.88
C ALA A 88 -36.98 10.02 -0.23
N ALA A 89 -35.78 9.49 -0.47
CA ALA A 89 -34.53 10.06 0.01
C ALA A 89 -34.30 11.49 -0.50
N PHE A 90 -34.56 11.75 -1.79
CA PHE A 90 -34.50 13.10 -2.37
C PHE A 90 -35.53 14.08 -1.77
N ARG A 91 -36.61 13.61 -1.15
CA ARG A 91 -37.60 14.44 -0.42
C ARG A 91 -37.35 14.53 1.08
N ASN A 92 -36.22 13.99 1.57
CA ASN A 92 -35.88 13.83 2.99
C ASN A 92 -36.94 13.01 3.78
N GLU A 93 -37.51 11.98 3.11
CA GLU A 93 -38.57 11.08 3.63
C GLU A 93 -38.12 9.62 3.76
N TYR A 94 -36.82 9.37 3.59
CA TYR A 94 -36.20 8.07 3.82
C TYR A 94 -35.33 8.11 5.08
N ASP A 95 -35.43 7.06 5.90
CA ASP A 95 -34.66 6.92 7.13
C ASP A 95 -33.30 6.25 6.85
N PHE A 96 -32.25 7.07 6.85
CA PHE A 96 -30.86 6.61 6.82
C PHE A 96 -30.27 6.44 8.22
N ASP A 97 -30.92 7.00 9.24
CA ASP A 97 -30.42 7.06 10.61
C ASP A 97 -30.96 5.86 11.42
N ALA A 98 -31.18 4.70 10.78
CA ALA A 98 -31.68 3.45 11.35
C ALA A 98 -30.80 2.24 10.94
N PRO A 99 -30.61 1.21 11.80
CA PRO A 99 -29.72 0.08 11.52
C PRO A 99 -30.05 -0.69 10.23
N GLU A 100 -31.34 -0.78 9.88
CA GLU A 100 -31.82 -1.49 8.71
C GLU A 100 -31.29 -0.89 7.38
N ALA A 101 -30.91 0.39 7.38
CA ALA A 101 -30.31 1.06 6.23
C ALA A 101 -28.86 0.64 5.95
N ILE A 102 -28.16 0.03 6.93
CA ILE A 102 -26.77 -0.41 6.82
C ILE A 102 -26.67 -1.87 6.39
N ASP A 103 -25.73 -2.14 5.49
CA ASP A 103 -25.33 -3.43 4.94
C ASP A 103 -24.31 -4.12 5.88
N PHE A 104 -24.76 -4.45 7.09
CA PHE A 104 -23.90 -5.03 8.14
C PHE A 104 -23.23 -6.33 7.73
N ASP A 105 -23.84 -7.13 6.86
CA ASP A 105 -23.26 -8.39 6.41
C ASP A 105 -22.02 -8.14 5.52
N VAL A 106 -22.12 -7.22 4.55
CA VAL A 106 -20.98 -6.78 3.73
C VAL A 106 -19.92 -6.05 4.57
N LEU A 107 -20.32 -5.34 5.64
CA LEU A 107 -19.37 -4.75 6.59
C LEU A 107 -18.61 -5.84 7.36
N VAL A 108 -19.31 -6.84 7.92
CA VAL A 108 -18.69 -7.94 8.68
C VAL A 108 -17.75 -8.76 7.80
N ASP A 109 -18.15 -9.09 6.57
CA ASP A 109 -17.28 -9.77 5.59
C ASP A 109 -15.98 -9.00 5.34
N ARG A 110 -16.05 -7.67 5.15
CA ARG A 110 -14.87 -6.85 4.84
C ARG A 110 -13.99 -6.58 6.06
N LEU A 111 -14.55 -6.45 7.26
CA LEU A 111 -13.78 -6.39 8.50
C LEU A 111 -13.08 -7.74 8.78
N SER A 112 -13.73 -8.86 8.47
CA SER A 112 -13.14 -10.20 8.57
C SER A 112 -12.00 -10.41 7.56
N ASP A 113 -12.17 -10.02 6.30
CA ASP A 113 -11.08 -10.02 5.30
C ASP A 113 -9.88 -9.19 5.77
N ILE A 114 -10.12 -8.02 6.39
CA ILE A 114 -9.08 -7.15 6.95
C ILE A 114 -8.38 -7.80 8.15
N LYS A 115 -9.10 -8.33 9.15
CA LYS A 115 -8.49 -9.05 10.29
C LYS A 115 -7.63 -10.23 9.82
N LEU A 116 -8.06 -10.93 8.78
CA LEU A 116 -7.33 -12.04 8.14
C LEU A 116 -6.15 -11.61 7.24
N GLY A 117 -5.80 -10.32 7.19
CA GLY A 117 -4.64 -9.84 6.43
C GLY A 117 -4.79 -9.96 4.91
N LYS A 118 -6.03 -9.97 4.39
CA LYS A 118 -6.34 -9.92 2.95
C LYS A 118 -6.60 -8.47 2.52
N LYS A 119 -6.69 -8.25 1.21
CA LYS A 119 -7.30 -7.01 0.67
C LYS A 119 -8.82 -7.07 0.79
N ALA A 120 -9.45 -5.93 1.03
CA ALA A 120 -10.89 -5.77 1.11
C ALA A 120 -11.39 -4.70 0.11
N GLU A 121 -12.37 -5.06 -0.71
CA GLU A 121 -13.02 -4.13 -1.64
C GLU A 121 -14.18 -3.40 -0.94
N ILE A 122 -13.96 -2.14 -0.59
CA ILE A 122 -14.94 -1.31 0.12
C ILE A 122 -15.87 -0.61 -0.88
N PRO A 123 -17.20 -0.66 -0.70
CA PRO A 123 -18.14 0.09 -1.53
C PRO A 123 -17.94 1.61 -1.39
N VAL A 124 -18.17 2.37 -2.47
CA VAL A 124 -18.22 3.84 -2.41
C VAL A 124 -19.67 4.30 -2.48
N TYR A 125 -20.14 5.06 -1.48
CA TYR A 125 -21.48 5.64 -1.46
C TYR A 125 -21.48 7.10 -1.92
N SER A 126 -22.53 7.52 -2.64
CA SER A 126 -22.71 8.89 -3.13
C SER A 126 -23.94 9.52 -2.49
N PHE A 127 -23.72 10.52 -1.63
CA PHE A 127 -24.80 11.28 -0.99
C PHE A 127 -25.64 12.09 -1.99
N GLU A 128 -25.02 12.62 -3.06
CA GLU A 128 -25.72 13.32 -4.15
C GLU A 128 -26.76 12.45 -4.86
N LYS A 129 -26.47 11.14 -4.98
CA LYS A 129 -27.26 10.18 -5.74
C LYS A 129 -28.10 9.26 -4.86
N HIS A 130 -27.93 9.36 -3.53
CA HIS A 130 -28.47 8.44 -2.54
C HIS A 130 -28.27 6.96 -2.94
N ALA A 131 -27.07 6.63 -3.43
CA ALA A 131 -26.78 5.33 -4.05
C ALA A 131 -25.31 4.90 -3.91
N ARG A 132 -25.10 3.58 -3.83
CA ARG A 132 -23.79 2.93 -3.94
C ARG A 132 -23.29 2.98 -5.39
N LEU A 133 -22.04 3.38 -5.60
CA LEU A 133 -21.42 3.48 -6.93
C LEU A 133 -20.90 2.12 -7.40
N LYS A 134 -20.65 1.99 -8.72
CA LYS A 134 -20.00 0.82 -9.33
C LYS A 134 -18.49 0.72 -9.04
N LYS A 135 -17.88 1.77 -8.47
CA LYS A 135 -16.46 1.79 -8.07
C LYS A 135 -16.34 1.41 -6.59
N THR A 136 -15.36 0.58 -6.29
CA THR A 136 -14.87 0.28 -4.94
C THR A 136 -13.56 1.02 -4.64
N THR A 137 -13.17 1.01 -3.36
CA THR A 137 -11.84 1.38 -2.90
C THR A 137 -11.20 0.15 -2.26
N THR A 138 -10.12 -0.36 -2.84
CA THR A 138 -9.32 -1.43 -2.25
C THR A 138 -8.61 -0.93 -1.00
N ILE A 139 -8.83 -1.59 0.14
CA ILE A 139 -8.06 -1.41 1.36
C ILE A 139 -7.20 -2.64 1.59
N TYR A 140 -5.90 -2.45 1.82
CA TYR A 140 -5.04 -3.48 2.41
C TYR A 140 -5.20 -3.41 3.91
N SER A 141 -5.23 -4.56 4.57
CA SER A 141 -5.23 -4.67 6.02
C SER A 141 -4.18 -3.70 6.62
N PRO A 142 -4.60 -2.69 7.39
CA PRO A 142 -3.70 -1.71 8.00
C PRO A 142 -3.22 -2.20 9.38
N HIS A 143 -2.25 -1.52 9.99
CA HIS A 143 -1.93 -1.76 11.40
C HIS A 143 -3.09 -1.30 12.29
N VAL A 144 -3.74 -0.18 11.95
CA VAL A 144 -4.92 0.35 12.66
C VAL A 144 -6.04 0.72 11.68
N LEU A 145 -7.24 0.22 11.92
CA LEU A 145 -8.47 0.59 11.21
C LEU A 145 -9.40 1.34 12.17
N ILE A 146 -9.76 2.57 11.85
CA ILE A 146 -10.77 3.34 12.60
C ILE A 146 -12.12 3.20 11.89
N LEU A 147 -13.00 2.36 12.42
CA LEU A 147 -14.38 2.22 11.95
C LEU A 147 -15.22 3.33 12.57
N GLU A 148 -15.65 4.33 11.79
CA GLU A 148 -16.48 5.43 12.29
C GLU A 148 -17.89 5.42 11.70
N GLY A 149 -18.90 5.68 12.54
CA GLY A 149 -20.29 5.70 12.10
C GLY A 149 -21.27 5.87 13.25
N ILE A 150 -22.55 6.14 12.96
CA ILE A 150 -23.58 6.22 14.01
C ILE A 150 -23.90 4.86 14.65
N PHE A 151 -23.50 3.75 14.01
CA PHE A 151 -23.76 2.38 14.45
C PHE A 151 -22.48 1.53 14.62
N ALA A 152 -21.32 2.16 14.83
CA ALA A 152 -20.03 1.45 14.87
C ALA A 152 -19.91 0.45 16.04
N LEU A 153 -20.75 0.60 17.07
CA LEU A 153 -20.83 -0.27 18.24
C LEU A 153 -22.20 -0.97 18.36
N HIS A 154 -22.95 -1.13 17.26
CA HIS A 154 -24.33 -1.63 17.28
C HIS A 154 -24.48 -3.14 17.05
N ASP A 155 -23.84 -3.70 16.02
CA ASP A 155 -23.94 -5.14 15.69
C ASP A 155 -22.90 -5.93 16.51
N GLN A 156 -23.34 -6.99 17.19
CA GLN A 156 -22.47 -7.83 18.03
C GLN A 156 -21.29 -8.42 17.24
N ARG A 157 -21.50 -8.82 15.98
CA ARG A 157 -20.45 -9.39 15.12
C ARG A 157 -19.35 -8.37 14.85
N VAL A 158 -19.71 -7.09 14.77
CA VAL A 158 -18.75 -5.99 14.67
C VAL A 158 -18.05 -5.78 16.02
N LEU A 159 -18.80 -5.70 17.13
CA LEU A 159 -18.25 -5.53 18.49
C LEU A 159 -17.20 -6.60 18.84
N ASP A 160 -17.41 -7.85 18.43
CA ASP A 160 -16.50 -8.98 18.64
C ASP A 160 -15.16 -8.84 17.88
N MET A 161 -15.11 -8.02 16.82
CA MET A 161 -13.90 -7.72 16.04
C MET A 161 -13.17 -6.44 16.47
N LEU A 162 -13.75 -5.64 17.38
CA LEU A 162 -13.17 -4.35 17.80
C LEU A 162 -12.23 -4.49 19.00
N ASP A 163 -10.94 -4.20 18.81
CA ASP A 163 -9.91 -4.11 19.84
C ASP A 163 -10.11 -2.91 20.80
N MET A 164 -10.85 -1.86 20.38
CA MET A 164 -11.26 -0.73 21.22
C MET A 164 -12.60 -0.13 20.76
N LYS A 165 -13.42 0.31 21.72
CA LYS A 165 -14.79 0.81 21.52
C LYS A 165 -14.94 2.21 22.13
N ILE A 166 -15.11 3.24 21.30
CA ILE A 166 -15.14 4.66 21.69
C ILE A 166 -16.51 5.26 21.40
N PHE A 167 -17.08 6.02 22.34
CA PHE A 167 -18.29 6.82 22.13
C PHE A 167 -17.99 8.33 22.18
N ALA A 168 -18.14 9.02 21.05
CA ALA A 168 -17.91 10.46 20.94
C ALA A 168 -19.17 11.24 21.36
N GLU A 169 -19.11 11.87 22.54
CA GLU A 169 -20.23 12.59 23.16
C GLU A 169 -20.16 14.11 22.95
N ALA A 170 -21.31 14.68 22.56
CA ALA A 170 -21.54 16.11 22.41
C ALA A 170 -23.05 16.38 22.49
N ASP A 171 -23.42 17.61 22.87
CA ASP A 171 -24.81 18.03 23.06
C ASP A 171 -25.64 17.99 21.77
N ALA A 172 -26.95 17.78 21.89
CA ALA A 172 -27.83 17.50 20.76
C ALA A 172 -28.06 18.72 19.83
N ASP A 173 -28.01 19.93 20.37
CA ASP A 173 -28.07 21.20 19.65
C ASP A 173 -26.74 21.51 18.92
N LEU A 174 -25.60 21.18 19.54
CA LEU A 174 -24.28 21.20 18.90
C LEU A 174 -24.20 20.17 17.76
N CYS A 175 -24.78 18.99 17.94
CA CYS A 175 -24.91 17.99 16.87
C CYS A 175 -25.81 18.47 15.73
N LEU A 176 -26.99 19.03 16.03
CA LEU A 176 -27.92 19.59 15.03
C LEU A 176 -27.28 20.72 14.22
N SER A 177 -26.70 21.71 14.89
CA SER A 177 -26.07 22.87 14.23
C SER A 177 -24.90 22.45 13.33
N ARG A 178 -24.08 21.49 13.77
CA ARG A 178 -23.02 20.90 12.94
C ARG A 178 -23.57 20.10 11.76
N ARG A 179 -24.60 19.24 11.94
CA ARG A 179 -25.24 18.50 10.84
C ARG A 179 -25.84 19.45 9.81
N LEU A 180 -26.53 20.50 10.26
CA LEU A 180 -27.17 21.49 9.39
C LEU A 180 -26.13 22.26 8.56
N LEU A 181 -25.09 22.80 9.19
CA LEU A 181 -24.03 23.53 8.47
C LEU A 181 -23.33 22.64 7.44
N ARG A 182 -23.04 21.38 7.79
CA ARG A 182 -22.42 20.40 6.89
C ARG A 182 -23.34 20.02 5.73
N ASP A 183 -24.54 19.54 6.02
CA ASP A 183 -25.44 19.00 5.00
C ASP A 183 -25.93 20.09 4.03
N VAL A 184 -26.04 21.36 4.47
CA VAL A 184 -26.33 22.50 3.59
C VAL A 184 -25.13 22.87 2.73
N ARG A 185 -23.93 23.05 3.31
CA ARG A 185 -22.74 23.56 2.59
C ARG A 185 -22.06 22.52 1.69
N GLU A 186 -21.92 21.28 2.17
CA GLU A 186 -21.14 20.23 1.52
C GLU A 186 -22.00 19.26 0.70
N ARG A 187 -23.29 19.12 1.06
CA ARG A 187 -24.22 18.18 0.41
C ARG A 187 -25.38 18.88 -0.32
N GLY A 188 -25.39 20.22 -0.35
CA GLY A 188 -26.37 21.03 -1.09
C GLY A 188 -27.82 20.86 -0.63
N ARG A 189 -28.06 20.42 0.61
CA ARG A 189 -29.40 20.14 1.13
C ARG A 189 -30.10 21.40 1.62
N ASP A 190 -31.42 21.38 1.54
CA ASP A 190 -32.28 22.42 2.10
C ASP A 190 -32.32 22.39 3.65
N ILE A 191 -32.51 23.57 4.25
CA ILE A 191 -32.55 23.80 5.69
C ILE A 191 -33.82 23.19 6.30
N GLU A 192 -34.99 23.43 5.72
CA GLU A 192 -36.26 22.89 6.25
C GLU A 192 -36.28 21.36 6.12
N GLY A 193 -35.79 20.82 5.01
CA GLY A 193 -35.60 19.39 4.79
C GLY A 193 -34.66 18.73 5.82
N CYS A 194 -33.55 19.38 6.18
CA CYS A 194 -32.65 18.88 7.23
C CYS A 194 -33.30 18.92 8.62
N ILE A 195 -34.06 19.98 8.94
CA ILE A 195 -34.77 20.11 10.22
C ILE A 195 -35.92 19.08 10.32
N LYS A 196 -36.68 18.87 9.22
CA LYS A 196 -37.68 17.80 9.07
C LYS A 196 -37.05 16.44 9.35
N GLN A 197 -35.92 16.12 8.70
CA GLN A 197 -35.24 14.83 8.91
C GLN A 197 -34.75 14.67 10.36
N TRP A 198 -34.24 15.75 10.98
CA TRP A 198 -33.74 15.72 12.36
C TRP A 198 -34.82 15.33 13.38
N PHE A 199 -36.00 15.95 13.31
CA PHE A 199 -37.09 15.66 14.25
C PHE A 199 -37.86 14.38 13.91
N ALA A 200 -37.97 14.01 12.62
CA ALA A 200 -38.67 12.79 12.21
C ALA A 200 -37.86 11.51 12.47
N TYR A 201 -36.54 11.52 12.23
CA TYR A 201 -35.71 10.31 12.24
C TYR A 201 -34.49 10.44 13.16
N VAL A 202 -33.62 11.45 12.96
CA VAL A 202 -32.28 11.50 13.59
C VAL A 202 -32.37 11.51 15.12
N LYS A 203 -33.19 12.38 15.72
CA LYS A 203 -33.31 12.46 17.18
C LYS A 203 -34.05 11.25 17.78
N PRO A 204 -35.21 10.79 17.25
CA PRO A 204 -35.84 9.55 17.73
C PRO A 204 -34.92 8.32 17.66
N ASN A 205 -34.23 8.13 16.53
CA ASN A 205 -33.33 6.98 16.35
C ASN A 205 -32.02 7.11 17.13
N PHE A 206 -31.56 8.33 17.42
CA PHE A 206 -30.45 8.52 18.36
C PHE A 206 -30.76 7.87 19.70
N HIS A 207 -31.89 8.21 20.33
CA HIS A 207 -32.26 7.62 21.62
C HIS A 207 -32.56 6.12 21.53
N LYS A 208 -33.11 5.64 20.41
CA LYS A 208 -33.49 4.23 20.21
C LYS A 208 -32.30 3.30 19.92
N PHE A 209 -31.29 3.77 19.18
CA PHE A 209 -30.26 2.91 18.57
C PHE A 209 -28.82 3.41 18.74
N VAL A 210 -28.60 4.72 18.92
CA VAL A 210 -27.24 5.30 19.04
C VAL A 210 -26.83 5.47 20.51
N GLU A 211 -27.70 6.04 21.34
CA GLU A 211 -27.46 6.26 22.76
C GLU A 211 -27.19 4.96 23.55
N PRO A 212 -27.86 3.81 23.29
CA PRO A 212 -27.54 2.55 23.97
C PRO A 212 -26.11 2.05 23.73
N GLN A 213 -25.45 2.44 22.63
CA GLN A 213 -24.06 2.07 22.34
C GLN A 213 -23.07 2.65 23.35
N ARG A 214 -23.45 3.70 24.10
CA ARG A 214 -22.70 4.23 25.25
C ARG A 214 -22.39 3.15 26.28
N ASN A 215 -23.28 2.17 26.46
CA ASN A 215 -23.17 1.12 27.48
C ASN A 215 -22.18 0.00 27.13
N VAL A 216 -21.70 -0.06 25.88
CA VAL A 216 -20.73 -1.05 25.38
C VAL A 216 -19.41 -0.41 24.91
N ALA A 217 -19.21 0.88 25.20
CA ALA A 217 -17.98 1.59 24.90
C ALA A 217 -16.98 1.49 26.08
N ASP A 218 -15.72 1.22 25.75
CA ASP A 218 -14.61 1.22 26.72
C ASP A 218 -14.28 2.64 27.20
N ILE A 219 -14.45 3.63 26.31
CA ILE A 219 -14.12 5.05 26.55
C ILE A 219 -15.23 5.96 25.99
N ILE A 220 -15.71 6.89 26.81
CA ILE A 220 -16.57 8.00 26.38
C ILE A 220 -15.70 9.26 26.25
N VAL A 221 -15.73 9.91 25.09
CA VAL A 221 -14.94 11.12 24.79
C VAL A 221 -15.87 12.33 24.67
N PRO A 222 -16.10 13.09 25.76
CA PRO A 222 -16.81 14.36 25.70
C PRO A 222 -15.94 15.46 25.05
N ARG A 223 -16.59 16.43 24.40
CA ARG A 223 -15.97 17.58 23.68
C ARG A 223 -15.13 17.22 22.44
N GLY A 224 -15.05 15.94 22.05
CA GLY A 224 -14.35 15.50 20.84
C GLY A 224 -12.89 15.96 20.80
N ILE A 225 -12.52 16.72 19.76
CA ILE A 225 -11.13 17.15 19.48
C ILE A 225 -10.50 18.05 20.56
N GLU A 226 -11.30 18.71 21.40
CA GLU A 226 -10.79 19.55 22.49
C GLU A 226 -10.24 18.73 23.66
N ASN A 227 -10.56 17.44 23.72
CA ASN A 227 -10.20 16.54 24.81
C ASN A 227 -8.87 15.82 24.53
N THR A 228 -7.79 16.61 24.46
CA THR A 228 -6.43 16.11 24.17
C THR A 228 -5.97 15.00 25.12
N VAL A 229 -6.38 15.04 26.39
CA VAL A 229 -6.09 14.00 27.38
C VAL A 229 -6.71 12.66 26.98
N ALA A 230 -7.98 12.64 26.55
CA ALA A 230 -8.64 11.42 26.09
C ALA A 230 -8.03 10.91 24.77
N ILE A 231 -7.61 11.79 23.87
CA ILE A 231 -6.91 11.44 22.62
C ILE A 231 -5.55 10.79 22.91
N GLY A 232 -4.78 11.35 23.86
CA GLY A 232 -3.53 10.77 24.34
C GLY A 232 -3.73 9.38 24.94
N MET A 233 -4.70 9.22 25.85
CA MET A 233 -5.03 7.92 26.46
C MET A 233 -5.42 6.84 25.44
N VAL A 234 -6.16 7.21 24.38
CA VAL A 234 -6.47 6.31 23.27
C VAL A 234 -5.20 5.94 22.51
N SER A 235 -4.35 6.93 22.18
CA SER A 235 -3.13 6.74 21.40
C SER A 235 -2.10 5.88 22.14
N ASP A 236 -1.87 6.13 23.44
CA ASP A 236 -1.00 5.34 24.31
C ASP A 236 -1.44 3.87 24.36
N ARG A 237 -2.75 3.62 24.49
CA ARG A 237 -3.29 2.25 24.53
C ARG A 237 -3.15 1.55 23.18
N VAL A 238 -3.33 2.26 22.07
CA VAL A 238 -3.14 1.72 20.71
C VAL A 238 -1.67 1.41 20.44
N HIS A 239 -0.75 2.32 20.78
CA HIS A 239 0.70 2.07 20.69
C HIS A 239 1.10 0.82 21.48
N LYS A 240 0.68 0.72 22.75
CA LYS A 240 0.97 -0.46 23.57
C LYS A 240 0.44 -1.75 22.95
N THR A 241 -0.77 -1.76 22.39
CA THR A 241 -1.34 -2.93 21.71
C THR A 241 -0.54 -3.30 20.46
N LEU A 242 -0.01 -2.32 19.71
CA LEU A 242 0.85 -2.57 18.55
C LEU A 242 2.24 -3.08 18.94
N ASP A 243 2.84 -2.54 20.00
CA ASP A 243 4.11 -3.04 20.55
C ASP A 243 3.97 -4.49 21.03
N GLU A 244 2.85 -4.82 21.70
CA GLU A 244 2.51 -6.18 22.13
C GLU A 244 2.35 -7.13 20.92
N LYS A 245 1.67 -6.71 19.84
CA LYS A 245 1.52 -7.52 18.61
C LYS A 245 2.84 -7.68 17.85
N SER A 246 3.63 -6.61 17.71
CA SER A 246 4.93 -6.63 17.02
C SER A 246 5.94 -7.52 17.74
N ALA A 247 5.97 -7.50 19.08
CA ALA A 247 6.82 -8.41 19.87
C ALA A 247 6.51 -9.90 19.61
N VAL A 248 5.22 -10.26 19.46
CA VAL A 248 4.79 -11.62 19.10
C VAL A 248 5.17 -11.97 17.65
N HIS A 249 4.95 -11.06 16.69
CA HIS A 249 5.35 -11.25 15.30
C HIS A 249 6.86 -11.47 15.16
N GLN A 250 7.68 -10.64 15.81
CA GLN A 250 9.13 -10.76 15.84
C GLN A 250 9.62 -12.05 16.52
N ALA A 251 8.90 -12.57 17.52
CA ALA A 251 9.22 -13.86 18.15
C ALA A 251 9.01 -15.03 17.17
N GLU A 252 7.88 -15.06 16.44
CA GLU A 252 7.62 -16.09 15.44
C GLU A 252 8.57 -15.98 14.24
N LEU A 253 8.90 -14.77 13.78
CA LEU A 253 9.92 -14.56 12.73
C LEU A 253 11.31 -15.08 13.10
N ARG A 254 11.67 -15.05 14.39
CA ARG A 254 12.93 -15.62 14.90
C ARG A 254 12.85 -17.14 14.97
N ARG A 255 11.75 -17.70 15.48
CA ARG A 255 11.48 -19.15 15.52
C ARG A 255 11.52 -19.78 14.12
N LEU A 256 10.91 -19.13 13.11
CA LEU A 256 10.95 -19.56 11.71
C LEU A 256 12.35 -19.49 11.09
N GLY A 257 13.20 -18.56 11.56
CA GLY A 257 14.62 -18.51 11.17
C GLY A 257 15.40 -19.69 11.76
N GLN A 258 15.32 -19.88 13.08
CA GLN A 258 16.03 -20.94 13.81
C GLN A 258 15.66 -22.34 13.34
N ALA A 259 14.39 -22.60 13.03
CA ALA A 259 13.93 -23.88 12.48
C ALA A 259 14.47 -24.20 11.07
N SER A 260 15.23 -23.29 10.44
CA SER A 260 15.73 -23.42 9.07
C SER A 260 17.25 -23.42 8.96
N GLU A 261 18.02 -23.21 10.03
CA GLU A 261 19.49 -23.10 9.97
C GLU A 261 20.18 -24.42 9.56
N ASP A 262 19.62 -25.58 9.92
CA ASP A 262 20.13 -26.91 9.54
C ASP A 262 19.57 -27.47 8.22
N ALA A 263 18.60 -26.79 7.59
CA ALA A 263 17.95 -27.28 6.38
C ALA A 263 18.77 -27.00 5.10
N PRO A 264 18.79 -27.91 4.10
CA PRO A 264 19.30 -27.59 2.78
C PRO A 264 18.43 -26.51 2.10
N LEU A 265 19.01 -25.79 1.15
CA LEU A 265 18.28 -24.82 0.32
C LEU A 265 17.26 -25.54 -0.57
N SER A 266 16.13 -24.87 -0.83
CA SER A 266 15.11 -25.37 -1.78
C SER A 266 15.67 -25.43 -3.20
N ASP A 267 15.28 -26.45 -3.97
CA ASP A 267 15.61 -26.58 -5.40
C ASP A 267 15.10 -25.41 -6.26
N HIS A 268 14.17 -24.61 -5.74
CA HIS A 268 13.70 -23.37 -6.38
C HIS A 268 14.63 -22.16 -6.16
N VAL A 269 15.72 -22.31 -5.39
CA VAL A 269 16.81 -21.32 -5.28
C VAL A 269 17.85 -21.59 -6.37
N ILE A 270 17.82 -20.78 -7.43
CA ILE A 270 18.70 -20.89 -8.58
C ILE A 270 19.82 -19.85 -8.45
N MET A 271 21.00 -20.31 -8.04
CA MET A 271 22.20 -19.48 -8.08
C MET A 271 22.72 -19.33 -9.53
N LEU A 272 23.25 -18.16 -9.88
CA LEU A 272 24.00 -18.01 -11.13
C LEU A 272 25.27 -18.86 -11.11
N GLU A 273 25.57 -19.51 -12.25
CA GLU A 273 26.79 -20.30 -12.42
C GLU A 273 28.04 -19.43 -12.24
N HIS A 274 28.91 -19.80 -11.30
CA HIS A 274 30.11 -19.05 -10.93
C HIS A 274 31.27 -19.21 -11.93
N ASN A 275 30.98 -19.00 -13.22
CA ASN A 275 31.96 -18.95 -14.28
C ASN A 275 32.91 -17.74 -14.15
N ASN A 276 33.98 -17.72 -14.95
CA ASN A 276 35.02 -16.68 -14.84
C ASN A 276 34.51 -15.25 -15.16
N GLN A 277 33.44 -15.08 -15.96
CA GLN A 277 32.83 -13.77 -16.20
C GLN A 277 32.05 -13.30 -14.97
N ILE A 278 31.16 -14.13 -14.40
CA ILE A 278 30.41 -13.81 -13.18
C ILE A 278 31.37 -13.51 -12.02
N ARG A 279 32.46 -14.29 -11.87
CA ARG A 279 33.50 -14.02 -10.86
C ARG A 279 34.25 -12.70 -11.10
N GLY A 280 34.55 -12.35 -12.35
CA GLY A 280 35.17 -11.06 -12.69
C GLY A 280 34.25 -9.86 -12.42
N ILE A 281 32.98 -9.96 -12.82
CA ILE A 281 31.93 -8.97 -12.56
C ILE A 281 31.76 -8.76 -11.04
N ASN A 282 31.55 -9.85 -10.28
CA ASN A 282 31.38 -9.76 -8.83
C ASN A 282 32.65 -9.20 -8.13
N THR A 283 33.86 -9.52 -8.61
CA THR A 283 35.10 -8.88 -8.11
C THR A 283 35.05 -7.36 -8.26
N LYS A 284 34.65 -6.84 -9.43
CA LYS A 284 34.55 -5.38 -9.68
C LYS A 284 33.43 -4.69 -8.90
N LEU A 285 32.32 -5.37 -8.62
CA LEU A 285 31.25 -4.81 -7.78
C LEU A 285 31.67 -4.72 -6.29
N ILE A 286 32.44 -5.71 -5.81
CA ILE A 286 32.93 -5.80 -4.42
C ILE A 286 34.16 -4.90 -4.17
N GLU A 287 35.03 -4.71 -5.17
CA GLU A 287 36.26 -3.93 -5.07
C GLU A 287 35.97 -2.47 -4.65
N SER A 288 36.38 -2.09 -3.43
CA SER A 288 36.09 -0.76 -2.86
C SER A 288 36.72 0.42 -3.61
N THR A 289 37.72 0.16 -4.46
CA THR A 289 38.43 1.11 -5.31
C THR A 289 37.81 1.32 -6.70
N THR A 290 36.87 0.48 -7.13
CA THR A 290 36.19 0.65 -8.42
C THR A 290 35.36 1.94 -8.44
N ASP A 291 35.46 2.73 -9.51
CA ASP A 291 34.72 3.97 -9.68
C ASP A 291 33.24 3.75 -10.05
N ARG A 292 32.51 4.85 -10.23
CA ARG A 292 31.07 4.84 -10.49
C ARG A 292 30.70 4.35 -11.89
N GLU A 293 31.52 4.62 -12.91
CA GLU A 293 31.20 4.29 -14.30
C GLU A 293 31.47 2.81 -14.57
N ASP A 294 32.61 2.28 -14.11
CA ASP A 294 32.89 0.84 -14.08
C ASP A 294 31.82 0.10 -13.25
N PHE A 295 31.48 0.57 -12.05
CA PHE A 295 30.48 -0.10 -11.19
C PHE A 295 29.11 -0.21 -11.89
N VAL A 296 28.62 0.88 -12.51
CA VAL A 296 27.37 0.85 -13.26
C VAL A 296 27.45 -0.10 -14.45
N PHE A 297 28.55 -0.08 -15.22
CA PHE A 297 28.76 -0.98 -16.36
C PHE A 297 28.78 -2.47 -15.95
N TYR A 298 29.52 -2.84 -14.90
CA TYR A 298 29.55 -4.22 -14.41
C TYR A 298 28.22 -4.64 -13.75
N PHE A 299 27.51 -3.71 -13.09
CA PHE A 299 26.20 -3.99 -12.51
C PHE A 299 25.15 -4.24 -13.60
N ASP A 300 25.10 -3.39 -14.63
CA ASP A 300 24.24 -3.54 -15.80
C ASP A 300 24.42 -4.91 -16.47
N ARG A 301 25.67 -5.36 -16.60
CA ARG A 301 25.99 -6.70 -17.14
C ARG A 301 25.49 -7.83 -16.23
N LEU A 302 25.56 -7.66 -14.91
CA LEU A 302 24.99 -8.64 -13.98
C LEU A 302 23.45 -8.66 -14.03
N ALA A 303 22.82 -7.49 -14.13
CA ALA A 303 21.37 -7.35 -14.21
C ALA A 303 20.78 -8.03 -15.46
N VAL A 304 21.45 -7.92 -16.61
CA VAL A 304 21.08 -8.68 -17.83
C VAL A 304 21.13 -10.18 -17.57
N LEU A 305 22.25 -10.70 -17.07
CA LEU A 305 22.44 -12.15 -16.83
C LEU A 305 21.47 -12.72 -15.78
N LEU A 306 21.10 -11.92 -14.77
CA LEU A 306 20.06 -12.26 -13.79
C LEU A 306 18.67 -12.35 -14.43
N VAL A 307 18.30 -11.38 -15.27
CA VAL A 307 17.00 -11.39 -15.97
C VAL A 307 16.94 -12.50 -17.03
N GLU A 308 18.01 -12.73 -17.79
CA GLU A 308 18.09 -13.86 -18.74
C GLU A 308 17.81 -15.19 -18.01
N LYS A 309 18.47 -15.45 -16.87
CA LYS A 309 18.22 -16.66 -16.08
C LYS A 309 16.85 -16.68 -15.38
N ALA A 310 16.22 -15.52 -15.16
CA ALA A 310 14.83 -15.44 -14.74
C ALA A 310 13.85 -15.80 -15.87
N THR A 311 14.16 -15.48 -17.15
CA THR A 311 13.30 -15.86 -18.28
C THR A 311 13.25 -17.36 -18.54
N ASP A 312 14.35 -18.07 -18.29
CA ASP A 312 14.46 -19.54 -18.31
C ASP A 312 13.51 -20.23 -17.30
N CYS A 313 12.99 -19.49 -16.31
CA CYS A 313 12.05 -20.01 -15.33
C CYS A 313 10.58 -19.93 -15.74
N PHE A 314 10.25 -19.27 -16.85
CA PHE A 314 8.87 -19.14 -17.35
C PHE A 314 8.48 -20.29 -18.28
N ARG A 315 7.18 -20.33 -18.63
CA ARG A 315 6.61 -21.37 -19.47
C ARG A 315 6.81 -21.02 -20.94
N PHE A 316 7.08 -22.04 -21.76
CA PHE A 316 7.24 -21.92 -23.20
C PHE A 316 6.37 -22.95 -23.92
N GLN A 317 5.81 -22.57 -25.06
CA GLN A 317 5.08 -23.47 -25.96
C GLN A 317 5.98 -23.88 -27.14
N PRO A 318 5.92 -25.15 -27.59
CA PRO A 318 6.66 -25.61 -28.77
C PRO A 318 6.07 -25.00 -30.04
N ILE A 319 6.95 -24.52 -30.94
CA ILE A 319 6.56 -23.95 -32.21
C ILE A 319 7.51 -24.43 -33.33
N THR A 320 6.94 -25.05 -34.35
CA THR A 320 7.68 -25.40 -35.57
C THR A 320 7.65 -24.22 -36.54
N VAL A 321 8.82 -23.66 -36.86
CA VAL A 321 8.98 -22.57 -37.84
C VAL A 321 9.66 -23.10 -39.10
N GLN A 322 9.25 -22.59 -40.26
CA GLN A 322 9.96 -22.85 -41.52
C GLN A 322 11.23 -21.99 -41.56
N THR A 323 12.37 -22.59 -41.87
CA THR A 323 13.63 -21.85 -42.02
C THR A 323 13.70 -21.17 -43.40
N PRO A 324 14.69 -20.30 -43.64
CA PRO A 324 14.99 -19.81 -45.00
C PRO A 324 15.49 -20.89 -45.97
N VAL A 325 15.80 -22.12 -45.49
CA VAL A 325 16.21 -23.25 -46.32
C VAL A 325 14.96 -24.03 -46.77
N PRO A 326 14.75 -24.24 -48.08
CA PRO A 326 13.55 -24.94 -48.56
C PRO A 326 13.38 -26.35 -47.98
N ASN A 327 12.18 -26.62 -47.46
CA ASN A 327 11.76 -27.87 -46.81
C ASN A 327 12.46 -28.20 -45.47
N GLU A 328 13.19 -27.27 -44.87
CA GLU A 328 13.78 -27.43 -43.54
C GLU A 328 13.01 -26.64 -42.48
N SER A 329 12.51 -27.34 -41.46
CA SER A 329 11.72 -26.78 -40.36
C SER A 329 12.42 -26.93 -39.00
N TYR A 330 12.52 -25.84 -38.25
CA TYR A 330 13.11 -25.81 -36.92
C TYR A 330 12.03 -25.93 -35.84
N ASN A 331 12.23 -26.85 -34.87
CA ASN A 331 11.37 -26.99 -33.69
C ASN A 331 11.90 -26.11 -32.56
N GLY A 332 11.33 -24.91 -32.45
CA GLY A 332 11.68 -23.92 -31.44
C GLY A 332 10.69 -23.83 -30.28
N LEU A 333 10.88 -22.81 -29.46
CA LEU A 333 10.04 -22.45 -28.32
C LEU A 333 9.63 -20.98 -28.44
N VAL A 334 8.41 -20.66 -27.99
CA VAL A 334 7.92 -19.28 -27.81
C VAL A 334 7.40 -19.11 -26.39
N ALA A 335 7.61 -17.96 -25.77
CA ALA A 335 7.14 -17.70 -24.41
C ALA A 335 5.61 -17.81 -24.32
N GLU A 336 5.10 -18.48 -23.29
CA GLU A 336 3.66 -18.64 -23.07
C GLU A 336 3.09 -17.38 -22.43
N GLY A 337 2.11 -16.74 -23.08
CA GLY A 337 1.31 -15.65 -22.48
C GLY A 337 2.07 -14.34 -22.24
N ILE A 338 1.78 -13.68 -21.12
CA ILE A 338 2.33 -12.37 -20.76
C ILE A 338 3.27 -12.52 -19.55
N VAL A 339 4.56 -12.26 -19.78
CA VAL A 339 5.55 -12.04 -18.74
C VAL A 339 5.56 -10.56 -18.34
N SER A 340 5.76 -10.29 -17.05
CA SER A 340 5.80 -8.94 -16.48
C SER A 340 6.86 -8.84 -15.39
N ALA A 341 7.20 -7.61 -15.00
CA ALA A 341 8.06 -7.31 -13.86
C ALA A 341 7.33 -6.43 -12.85
N VAL A 342 7.73 -6.52 -11.59
CA VAL A 342 7.28 -5.66 -10.50
C VAL A 342 8.50 -5.22 -9.71
N VAL A 343 8.75 -3.92 -9.71
CA VAL A 343 9.95 -3.30 -9.14
C VAL A 343 9.70 -2.93 -7.68
N ILE A 344 10.54 -3.46 -6.77
CA ILE A 344 10.53 -3.05 -5.36
C ILE A 344 11.36 -1.78 -5.22
N LEU A 345 10.69 -0.64 -5.06
CA LEU A 345 11.29 0.68 -4.97
C LEU A 345 11.96 0.88 -3.60
N ARG A 346 13.09 1.61 -3.52
CA ARG A 346 13.79 2.26 -4.64
C ARG A 346 14.85 1.38 -5.30
N GLY A 347 15.34 0.35 -4.60
CA GLY A 347 16.47 -0.47 -5.03
C GLY A 347 16.24 -1.15 -6.38
N GLY A 348 15.07 -1.77 -6.59
CA GLY A 348 14.73 -2.55 -7.78
C GLY A 348 14.90 -1.82 -9.12
N SER A 349 14.77 -0.49 -9.17
CA SER A 349 14.85 0.25 -10.43
C SER A 349 16.21 0.17 -11.11
N ILE A 350 17.30 -0.15 -10.40
CA ILE A 350 18.61 -0.37 -11.04
C ILE A 350 18.63 -1.65 -11.90
N LEU A 351 17.70 -2.58 -11.69
CA LEU A 351 17.53 -3.78 -12.52
C LEU A 351 16.69 -3.51 -13.78
N GLU A 352 15.99 -2.37 -13.89
CA GLU A 352 15.17 -2.05 -15.07
C GLU A 352 16.00 -1.89 -16.35
N THR A 353 17.26 -1.48 -16.24
CA THR A 353 18.20 -1.40 -17.39
C THR A 353 18.54 -2.79 -17.92
N GLY A 354 18.69 -3.78 -17.04
CA GLY A 354 18.84 -5.19 -17.43
C GLY A 354 17.55 -5.73 -18.04
N LEU A 355 16.42 -5.49 -17.36
CA LEU A 355 15.08 -5.90 -17.82
C LEU A 355 14.80 -5.45 -19.25
N LYS A 356 14.95 -4.16 -19.55
CA LYS A 356 14.62 -3.55 -20.84
C LYS A 356 15.59 -3.94 -21.97
N ARG A 357 16.71 -4.60 -21.66
CA ARG A 357 17.61 -5.22 -22.66
C ARG A 357 17.19 -6.64 -23.03
N VAL A 358 16.63 -7.39 -22.08
CA VAL A 358 16.18 -8.78 -22.30
C VAL A 358 14.73 -8.83 -22.80
N ILE A 359 13.86 -7.99 -22.25
CA ILE A 359 12.45 -7.85 -22.62
C ILE A 359 12.11 -6.35 -22.77
N PRO A 360 12.31 -5.75 -23.96
CA PRO A 360 12.08 -4.32 -24.18
C PRO A 360 10.65 -3.86 -23.84
N ASP A 361 9.65 -4.63 -24.25
CA ASP A 361 8.21 -4.33 -24.07
C ASP A 361 7.64 -4.89 -22.75
N CYS A 362 8.48 -5.12 -21.73
CA CYS A 362 8.03 -5.70 -20.46
C CYS A 362 7.07 -4.76 -19.72
N ARG A 363 5.86 -5.25 -19.44
CA ARG A 363 4.93 -4.58 -18.51
C ARG A 363 5.57 -4.52 -17.13
N THR A 364 5.73 -3.30 -16.61
CA THR A 364 6.42 -3.04 -15.33
C THR A 364 5.45 -2.42 -14.32
N GLY A 365 5.13 -3.17 -13.26
CA GLY A 365 4.52 -2.66 -12.04
C GLY A 365 5.56 -2.16 -11.03
N ARG A 366 5.11 -1.49 -9.99
CA ARG A 366 5.95 -0.87 -8.95
C ARG A 366 5.34 -1.10 -7.57
N MET A 367 6.18 -1.34 -6.56
CA MET A 367 5.81 -1.40 -5.15
C MET A 367 6.84 -0.61 -4.33
N LEU A 368 6.43 0.36 -3.53
CA LEU A 368 7.30 0.98 -2.54
C LEU A 368 7.13 0.24 -1.22
N ILE A 369 8.19 -0.41 -0.75
CA ILE A 369 8.21 -1.11 0.53
C ILE A 369 9.36 -0.51 1.34
N GLN A 370 9.10 -0.11 2.59
CA GLN A 370 10.12 0.43 3.48
C GLN A 370 10.08 -0.33 4.80
N THR A 371 11.23 -0.48 5.45
CA THR A 371 11.30 -1.10 6.79
C THR A 371 11.17 -0.01 7.85
N ASN A 372 10.19 -0.15 8.74
CA ASN A 372 9.99 0.76 9.86
C ASN A 372 11.22 0.75 10.79
N PHE A 373 11.82 1.92 11.03
CA PHE A 373 13.04 2.03 11.83
C PHE A 373 12.84 1.69 13.33
N ARG A 374 11.60 1.73 13.85
CA ARG A 374 11.29 1.42 15.25
C ARG A 374 10.96 -0.07 15.45
N THR A 375 10.08 -0.65 14.62
CA THR A 375 9.62 -2.05 14.78
C THR A 375 10.46 -3.06 13.99
N GLY A 376 11.21 -2.62 12.97
CA GLY A 376 11.95 -3.49 12.05
C GLY A 376 11.06 -4.22 11.04
N GLU A 377 9.78 -3.86 10.94
CA GLU A 377 8.79 -4.51 10.08
C GLU A 377 8.72 -3.86 8.69
N PRO A 378 8.46 -4.62 7.61
CA PRO A 378 8.21 -4.07 6.29
C PRO A 378 6.79 -3.48 6.18
N GLU A 379 6.68 -2.29 5.59
CA GLU A 379 5.44 -1.58 5.29
C GLU A 379 5.31 -1.34 3.78
N LEU A 380 4.14 -1.63 3.18
CA LEU A 380 3.84 -1.32 1.79
C LEU A 380 3.34 0.13 1.68
N HIS A 381 4.18 1.06 1.25
CA HIS A 381 3.81 2.47 1.17
C HIS A 381 3.03 2.88 -0.09
N TYR A 382 3.23 2.18 -1.19
CA TYR A 382 2.59 2.45 -2.49
C TYR A 382 2.66 1.22 -3.38
N TYR A 383 1.70 1.06 -4.29
CA TYR A 383 1.81 0.11 -5.40
C TYR A 383 1.11 0.65 -6.65
N SER A 384 1.58 0.19 -7.81
CA SER A 384 0.91 0.35 -9.11
C SER A 384 1.18 -0.90 -9.92
N LEU A 385 0.14 -1.68 -10.21
CA LEU A 385 0.21 -3.00 -10.85
C LEU A 385 -0.78 -3.07 -12.01
N SER A 386 -0.50 -3.95 -12.99
CA SER A 386 -1.41 -4.19 -14.11
C SER A 386 -2.75 -4.73 -13.60
N PRO A 387 -3.92 -4.20 -14.00
CA PRO A 387 -5.22 -4.70 -13.55
C PRO A 387 -5.48 -6.18 -13.90
N ASP A 388 -4.79 -6.69 -14.92
CA ASP A 388 -4.82 -8.07 -15.42
C ASP A 388 -3.65 -8.94 -14.92
N ILE A 389 -2.88 -8.50 -13.90
CA ILE A 389 -1.68 -9.21 -13.42
C ILE A 389 -1.93 -10.67 -12.99
N ALA A 390 -3.12 -11.01 -12.50
CA ALA A 390 -3.52 -12.40 -12.20
C ALA A 390 -3.52 -13.33 -13.44
N GLN A 391 -3.69 -12.76 -14.63
CA GLN A 391 -3.69 -13.47 -15.92
C GLN A 391 -2.28 -13.65 -16.49
N HIS A 392 -1.29 -12.92 -15.97
CA HIS A 392 0.10 -13.05 -16.41
C HIS A 392 0.64 -14.46 -16.09
N THR A 393 1.46 -14.98 -16.99
CA THR A 393 2.09 -16.31 -16.91
C THR A 393 3.40 -16.29 -16.14
N GLY A 394 4.02 -15.11 -16.03
CA GLY A 394 5.22 -14.88 -15.23
C GLY A 394 5.25 -13.47 -14.63
N VAL A 395 5.66 -13.36 -13.37
CA VAL A 395 5.89 -12.08 -12.68
C VAL A 395 7.29 -12.09 -12.04
N MET A 396 8.20 -11.28 -12.57
CA MET A 396 9.52 -11.04 -11.98
C MET A 396 9.43 -10.00 -10.86
N LEU A 397 9.73 -10.38 -9.61
CA LEU A 397 9.97 -9.41 -8.54
C LEU A 397 11.43 -8.95 -8.59
N LEU A 398 11.66 -7.65 -8.77
CA LEU A 398 12.99 -7.06 -8.94
C LEU A 398 13.41 -6.27 -7.70
N ASP A 399 14.43 -6.76 -7.00
CA ASP A 399 15.11 -6.10 -5.89
C ASP A 399 16.58 -6.54 -5.87
N PRO A 400 17.58 -5.66 -6.01
CA PRO A 400 18.98 -6.05 -6.07
C PRO A 400 19.52 -6.67 -4.76
N GLN A 401 18.84 -6.52 -3.61
CA GLN A 401 19.42 -6.86 -2.31
C GLN A 401 18.39 -7.27 -1.24
N MET A 402 18.08 -8.55 -1.18
CA MET A 402 17.28 -9.14 -0.10
C MET A 402 18.13 -9.42 1.15
N SER A 403 17.98 -8.64 2.22
CA SER A 403 18.66 -8.87 3.51
C SER A 403 17.86 -9.78 4.44
N SER A 404 16.91 -9.24 5.20
CA SER A 404 16.09 -9.98 6.19
C SER A 404 14.95 -10.82 5.59
N GLY A 405 14.75 -10.73 4.26
CA GLY A 405 13.59 -11.31 3.57
C GLY A 405 12.29 -10.51 3.71
N GLY A 406 12.22 -9.51 4.61
CA GLY A 406 10.99 -8.77 4.92
C GLY A 406 10.30 -8.14 3.72
N ALA A 407 11.04 -7.36 2.92
CA ALA A 407 10.48 -6.72 1.72
C ALA A 407 10.11 -7.73 0.61
N ALA A 408 10.78 -8.88 0.55
CA ALA A 408 10.47 -9.94 -0.40
C ALA A 408 9.15 -10.68 -0.03
N LEU A 409 9.03 -11.08 1.24
CA LEU A 409 7.79 -11.68 1.80
C LEU A 409 6.59 -10.76 1.57
N MET A 410 6.78 -9.47 1.86
CA MET A 410 5.82 -8.40 1.64
C MET A 410 5.37 -8.34 0.17
N ALA A 411 6.31 -8.22 -0.78
CA ALA A 411 5.98 -8.10 -2.19
C ALA A 411 5.29 -9.35 -2.75
N VAL A 412 5.74 -10.56 -2.37
CA VAL A 412 5.11 -11.82 -2.77
C VAL A 412 3.67 -11.89 -2.25
N LYS A 413 3.44 -11.58 -0.96
CA LYS A 413 2.09 -11.54 -0.37
C LYS A 413 1.16 -10.59 -1.13
N VAL A 414 1.62 -9.39 -1.50
CA VAL A 414 0.80 -8.44 -2.28
C VAL A 414 0.49 -8.97 -3.69
N LEU A 415 1.38 -9.72 -4.34
CA LEU A 415 1.07 -10.39 -5.62
C LEU A 415 0.04 -11.51 -5.47
N LEU A 416 0.15 -12.33 -4.44
CA LEU A 416 -0.84 -13.37 -4.12
C LEU A 416 -2.23 -12.76 -3.85
N ASP A 417 -2.29 -11.64 -3.11
CA ASP A 417 -3.54 -10.90 -2.89
C ASP A 417 -4.10 -10.26 -4.18
N HIS A 418 -3.26 -10.02 -5.20
CA HIS A 418 -3.71 -9.64 -6.55
C HIS A 418 -4.17 -10.83 -7.40
N GLY A 419 -4.06 -12.07 -6.93
CA GLY A 419 -4.47 -13.28 -7.65
C GLY A 419 -3.40 -13.86 -8.56
N VAL A 420 -2.13 -13.43 -8.43
CA VAL A 420 -1.00 -14.12 -9.04
C VAL A 420 -0.79 -15.46 -8.31
N HIS A 421 -0.54 -16.55 -9.03
CA HIS A 421 -0.28 -17.85 -8.42
C HIS A 421 1.21 -17.99 -8.02
N GLU A 422 1.49 -18.70 -6.91
CA GLU A 422 2.81 -18.81 -6.28
C GLU A 422 3.88 -19.30 -7.28
N ASP A 423 3.58 -20.35 -8.05
CA ASP A 423 4.48 -20.93 -9.09
C ASP A 423 4.89 -19.99 -10.24
N ARG A 424 4.21 -18.84 -10.41
CA ARG A 424 4.48 -17.86 -11.47
C ARG A 424 5.40 -16.72 -11.03
N ILE A 425 5.72 -16.64 -9.73
CA ILE A 425 6.52 -15.57 -9.15
C ILE A 425 8.00 -15.98 -9.19
N VAL A 426 8.83 -15.14 -9.81
CA VAL A 426 10.28 -15.31 -9.89
C VAL A 426 10.93 -14.10 -9.23
N PHE A 427 11.52 -14.28 -8.05
CA PHE A 427 12.25 -13.22 -7.36
C PHE A 427 13.68 -13.13 -7.89
N VAL A 428 14.13 -11.93 -8.28
CA VAL A 428 15.43 -11.72 -8.95
C VAL A 428 16.26 -10.73 -8.14
N THR A 429 17.40 -11.19 -7.61
CA THR A 429 18.29 -10.38 -6.77
C THR A 429 19.78 -10.57 -7.07
N CYS A 430 20.57 -9.52 -6.86
CA CYS A 430 22.03 -9.62 -6.93
C CYS A 430 22.58 -10.28 -5.66
N THR A 431 22.07 -9.91 -4.48
CA THR A 431 22.48 -10.49 -3.20
C THR A 431 21.31 -10.96 -2.34
N ALA A 432 21.50 -12.09 -1.67
CA ALA A 432 20.56 -12.61 -0.68
C ALA A 432 21.26 -12.94 0.64
N GLY A 433 20.73 -12.44 1.75
CA GLY A 433 21.07 -12.89 3.10
C GLY A 433 20.59 -14.32 3.32
N ASN A 434 21.45 -15.18 3.85
CA ASN A 434 21.16 -16.60 4.05
C ASN A 434 19.88 -16.83 4.88
N GLN A 435 19.69 -16.07 5.97
CA GLN A 435 18.46 -16.15 6.78
C GLN A 435 17.22 -15.62 6.03
N GLY A 436 17.35 -14.50 5.32
CA GLY A 436 16.23 -13.88 4.58
C GLY A 436 15.71 -14.77 3.44
N LEU A 437 16.62 -15.42 2.72
CA LEU A 437 16.30 -16.38 1.67
C LEU A 437 15.58 -17.61 2.22
N ARG A 438 16.09 -18.21 3.29
CA ARG A 438 15.45 -19.36 3.96
C ARG A 438 14.07 -19.03 4.50
N ARG A 439 13.90 -17.85 5.12
CA ARG A 439 12.60 -17.34 5.57
C ARG A 439 11.62 -17.15 4.42
N LEU A 440 12.07 -16.70 3.24
CA LEU A 440 11.22 -16.59 2.05
C LEU A 440 10.77 -17.97 1.54
N MET A 441 11.68 -18.95 1.49
CA MET A 441 11.41 -20.31 1.00
C MET A 441 10.57 -21.18 1.95
N SER A 442 10.66 -20.98 3.28
CA SER A 442 9.81 -21.73 4.23
C SER A 442 8.34 -21.30 4.15
N VAL A 443 8.10 -20.04 3.79
CA VAL A 443 6.77 -19.42 3.67
C VAL A 443 6.14 -19.66 2.30
N PHE A 444 6.87 -19.35 1.22
CA PHE A 444 6.41 -19.44 -0.16
C PHE A 444 7.29 -20.44 -0.94
N PRO A 445 7.18 -21.75 -0.68
CA PRO A 445 8.07 -22.74 -1.26
C PRO A 445 7.86 -22.98 -2.77
N GLU A 446 6.78 -22.47 -3.40
CA GLU A 446 6.55 -22.64 -4.84
C GLU A 446 7.12 -21.50 -5.71
N ILE A 447 7.51 -20.36 -5.13
CA ILE A 447 8.18 -19.29 -5.90
C ILE A 447 9.61 -19.69 -6.24
N LYS A 448 10.14 -19.14 -7.34
CA LYS A 448 11.54 -19.33 -7.74
C LYS A 448 12.37 -18.12 -7.34
N VAL A 449 13.64 -18.31 -6.98
CA VAL A 449 14.56 -17.21 -6.63
C VAL A 449 15.84 -17.31 -7.46
N ILE A 450 16.12 -16.29 -8.26
CA ILE A 450 17.40 -16.13 -8.97
C ILE A 450 18.31 -15.25 -8.11
N VAL A 451 19.51 -15.74 -7.80
CA VAL A 451 20.50 -15.00 -7.00
C VAL A 451 21.91 -15.07 -7.59
N SER A 452 22.62 -13.94 -7.68
CA SER A 452 24.04 -13.94 -8.10
C SER A 452 24.96 -14.41 -6.97
N ARG A 453 24.79 -13.88 -5.75
CA ARG A 453 25.62 -14.21 -4.58
C ARG A 453 24.78 -14.33 -3.31
N MET A 454 24.91 -15.45 -2.59
CA MET A 454 24.51 -15.52 -1.19
C MET A 454 25.54 -14.84 -0.29
N VAL A 455 25.05 -14.25 0.80
CA VAL A 455 25.81 -13.38 1.71
C VAL A 455 25.44 -13.73 3.14
N ASP A 456 26.43 -13.82 4.04
CA ASP A 456 26.19 -13.92 5.47
C ASP A 456 25.82 -12.54 6.05
N ASP A 457 24.88 -12.49 6.99
CA ASP A 457 24.19 -11.26 7.40
C ASP A 457 25.09 -10.12 7.95
N LEU A 458 26.39 -10.38 8.19
CA LEU A 458 27.41 -9.40 8.59
C LEU A 458 28.18 -8.72 7.44
N GLU A 459 28.08 -9.15 6.18
CA GLU A 459 28.85 -8.57 5.05
C GLU A 459 28.31 -7.19 4.58
N THR A 460 28.28 -6.20 5.48
CA THR A 460 27.70 -4.86 5.28
C THR A 460 28.33 -4.04 4.13
N ARG A 461 29.41 -4.50 3.51
CA ARG A 461 30.22 -3.72 2.55
C ARG A 461 29.55 -3.58 1.18
N LEU A 462 29.16 -4.70 0.55
CA LEU A 462 28.44 -4.63 -0.73
C LEU A 462 27.02 -4.11 -0.54
N LEU A 463 26.36 -4.42 0.60
CA LEU A 463 25.12 -3.76 1.00
C LEU A 463 25.29 -2.24 1.01
N ARG A 464 26.22 -1.70 1.80
CA ARG A 464 26.43 -0.25 1.91
C ARG A 464 26.81 0.40 0.58
N ARG A 465 27.47 -0.32 -0.34
CA ARG A 465 27.77 0.14 -1.71
C ARG A 465 26.56 0.09 -2.63
N LEU A 466 25.73 -0.95 -2.58
CA LEU A 466 24.48 -1.01 -3.35
C LEU A 466 23.48 0.02 -2.83
N THR A 467 23.35 0.20 -1.51
CA THR A 467 22.60 1.29 -0.91
C THR A 467 23.20 2.64 -1.31
N SER A 468 24.50 2.90 -1.13
CA SER A 468 25.08 4.21 -1.48
C SER A 468 25.13 4.51 -2.97
N THR A 469 25.15 3.49 -3.85
CA THR A 469 25.17 3.69 -5.31
C THR A 469 23.77 3.70 -5.90
N ALA A 470 22.81 2.95 -5.37
CA ALA A 470 21.40 3.21 -5.63
C ALA A 470 21.05 4.62 -5.14
N ASP A 471 21.36 4.95 -3.88
CA ASP A 471 21.22 6.29 -3.35
C ASP A 471 22.01 7.32 -4.17
N ALA A 472 23.19 7.06 -4.74
CA ALA A 472 23.88 8.04 -5.59
C ALA A 472 23.40 8.08 -7.06
N LEU A 473 22.70 7.05 -7.55
CA LEU A 473 21.97 7.05 -8.82
C LEU A 473 20.61 7.75 -8.68
N LEU A 474 20.01 7.69 -7.49
CA LEU A 474 18.75 8.32 -7.10
C LEU A 474 18.96 9.75 -6.53
N ASP A 475 20.11 10.01 -5.91
CA ASP A 475 20.62 11.33 -5.50
C ASP A 475 21.14 12.04 -6.75
N LEU A 476 20.14 12.34 -7.57
CA LEU A 476 20.25 13.11 -8.78
C LEU A 476 20.57 14.58 -8.47
N SER A 477 20.84 15.00 -7.22
CA SER A 477 21.21 16.38 -6.87
C SER A 477 22.31 16.96 -7.78
N ASN A 478 23.34 16.17 -8.08
CA ASN A 478 24.43 16.55 -8.99
C ASN A 478 24.14 16.28 -10.49
N ALA A 479 23.06 15.57 -10.81
CA ALA A 479 22.63 15.28 -12.18
C ALA A 479 21.54 16.26 -12.68
N THR A 480 20.60 16.66 -11.82
CA THR A 480 19.58 17.68 -12.07
C THR A 480 20.18 19.04 -12.37
N HIS A 481 21.42 19.33 -11.95
CA HIS A 481 22.12 20.55 -12.35
C HIS A 481 22.88 20.45 -13.68
N ARG A 482 23.20 19.24 -14.18
CA ARG A 482 23.80 19.06 -15.51
C ARG A 482 22.76 19.24 -16.61
N ASN A 483 21.60 18.63 -16.40
CA ASN A 483 20.36 18.94 -17.11
C ASN A 483 19.45 19.74 -16.17
N ALA A 484 19.71 21.05 -16.06
CA ALA A 484 18.71 22.04 -15.62
C ALA A 484 18.47 23.03 -16.78
N PRO A 485 17.22 23.44 -17.07
CA PRO A 485 16.98 24.61 -17.90
C PRO A 485 17.55 25.87 -17.21
N PRO A 486 17.90 26.94 -17.94
CA PRO A 486 18.46 28.13 -17.34
C PRO A 486 17.47 28.80 -16.39
N ALA A 487 17.90 29.05 -15.14
CA ALA A 487 17.08 29.74 -14.14
C ALA A 487 16.75 31.19 -14.55
N PRO A 488 15.59 31.72 -14.13
CA PRO A 488 15.26 33.14 -14.25
C PRO A 488 16.27 34.03 -13.51
N SER A 489 16.50 35.25 -14.03
CA SER A 489 17.55 36.17 -13.55
C SER A 489 17.47 36.52 -12.07
N HIS A 490 16.28 36.50 -11.47
CA HIS A 490 16.03 36.80 -10.05
C HIS A 490 15.42 35.61 -9.27
N TRP A 491 15.69 34.37 -9.69
CA TRP A 491 15.19 33.18 -8.99
C TRP A 491 15.85 32.93 -7.63
N THR A 492 15.07 33.01 -6.54
CA THR A 492 15.50 32.65 -5.18
C THR A 492 14.89 31.31 -4.76
N ASP A 493 15.71 30.27 -4.66
CA ASP A 493 15.22 28.89 -4.59
C ASP A 493 14.45 28.52 -3.31
N HIS A 494 14.66 29.23 -2.20
CA HIS A 494 13.88 29.00 -0.97
C HIS A 494 12.48 29.62 -1.01
N MET A 495 12.31 30.76 -1.70
CA MET A 495 11.03 31.47 -1.79
C MET A 495 10.24 31.02 -3.01
N HIS A 496 10.81 31.19 -4.21
CA HIS A 496 10.05 31.09 -5.46
C HIS A 496 9.70 29.63 -5.79
N ARG A 497 10.51 28.66 -5.34
CA ARG A 497 10.14 27.22 -5.35
C ARG A 497 8.87 26.98 -4.53
N ARG A 498 8.82 27.50 -3.30
CA ARG A 498 7.71 27.23 -2.37
C ARG A 498 6.40 27.84 -2.88
N ALA A 499 6.44 29.10 -3.29
CA ALA A 499 5.29 29.80 -3.87
C ALA A 499 4.82 29.16 -5.19
N LEU A 500 5.73 28.67 -6.04
CA LEU A 500 5.36 27.97 -7.28
C LEU A 500 4.64 26.64 -6.99
N LEU A 501 5.12 25.84 -6.03
CA LEU A 501 4.45 24.60 -5.63
C LEU A 501 3.08 24.87 -4.99
N GLU A 502 2.99 25.87 -4.10
CA GLU A 502 1.73 26.29 -3.45
C GLU A 502 0.71 26.85 -4.45
N THR A 503 1.18 27.54 -5.49
CA THR A 503 0.34 28.07 -6.57
C THR A 503 -0.06 26.98 -7.57
N TRP A 504 0.81 26.01 -7.86
CA TRP A 504 0.44 24.86 -8.68
C TRP A 504 -0.68 24.02 -8.03
N ASP A 505 -0.52 23.64 -6.76
CA ASP A 505 -1.52 22.83 -6.05
C ASP A 505 -2.90 23.52 -6.07
N ARG A 506 -2.92 24.83 -5.75
CA ARG A 506 -4.11 25.70 -5.80
C ARG A 506 -4.77 25.77 -7.18
N VAL A 507 -4.00 25.99 -8.24
CA VAL A 507 -4.52 26.08 -9.62
C VAL A 507 -5.02 24.72 -10.12
N HIS A 508 -4.35 23.63 -9.74
CA HIS A 508 -4.71 22.28 -10.14
C HIS A 508 -5.99 21.79 -9.44
N GLU A 509 -6.13 22.06 -8.13
CA GLU A 509 -7.36 21.81 -7.37
C GLU A 509 -8.55 22.62 -7.90
N ALA A 510 -8.34 23.90 -8.23
CA ALA A 510 -9.36 24.72 -8.87
C ALA A 510 -9.78 24.19 -10.26
N ALA A 511 -8.84 23.64 -11.04
CA ALA A 511 -9.15 23.03 -12.33
C ALA A 511 -9.99 21.75 -12.18
N GLY A 512 -9.67 20.88 -11.22
CA GLY A 512 -10.43 19.66 -10.91
C GLY A 512 -11.80 19.93 -10.27
N SER A 513 -11.93 21.01 -9.51
CA SER A 513 -13.17 21.41 -8.82
C SER A 513 -14.13 22.21 -9.71
N SER A 514 -13.65 22.76 -10.83
CA SER A 514 -14.48 23.53 -11.75
C SER A 514 -15.44 22.61 -12.52
N GLY A 515 -16.76 22.82 -12.35
CA GLY A 515 -17.82 22.13 -13.11
C GLY A 515 -17.87 22.46 -14.61
N SER A 516 -16.74 22.84 -15.22
CA SER A 516 -16.63 23.13 -16.63
C SER A 516 -16.76 21.85 -17.45
N LYS A 517 -17.54 21.92 -18.54
CA LYS A 517 -17.67 20.83 -19.51
C LYS A 517 -16.35 20.47 -20.20
N TYR A 518 -15.34 21.34 -20.10
CA TYR A 518 -13.95 21.10 -20.49
C TYR A 518 -13.02 21.67 -19.39
N PRO A 519 -12.32 20.83 -18.60
CA PRO A 519 -11.34 21.33 -17.64
C PRO A 519 -10.14 21.99 -18.36
N LYS A 520 -9.46 22.95 -17.70
CA LYS A 520 -8.27 23.59 -18.26
C LYS A 520 -7.22 22.53 -18.62
N SER A 521 -6.73 22.55 -19.86
CA SER A 521 -5.60 21.72 -20.28
C SER A 521 -4.35 22.03 -19.44
N LEU A 522 -3.45 21.06 -19.31
CA LEU A 522 -2.28 21.17 -18.43
C LEU A 522 -1.37 22.36 -18.81
N VAL A 523 -1.26 22.68 -20.09
CA VAL A 523 -0.58 23.90 -20.58
C VAL A 523 -1.31 25.17 -20.12
N GLY A 524 -2.64 25.18 -20.14
CA GLY A 524 -3.44 26.30 -19.61
C GLY A 524 -3.41 26.43 -18.08
N GLN A 525 -3.11 25.34 -17.36
CA GLN A 525 -2.82 25.38 -15.92
C GLN A 525 -1.44 26.02 -15.67
N LEU A 526 -0.40 25.57 -16.38
CA LEU A 526 0.95 26.17 -16.31
C LEU A 526 0.91 27.68 -16.62
N VAL A 527 0.23 28.12 -17.68
CA VAL A 527 0.07 29.56 -18.00
C VAL A 527 -0.73 30.34 -16.93
N SER A 528 -1.60 29.67 -16.17
CA SER A 528 -2.28 30.31 -15.03
C SER A 528 -1.32 30.51 -13.86
N VAL A 529 -0.52 29.48 -13.53
CA VAL A 529 0.52 29.54 -12.48
C VAL A 529 1.61 30.56 -12.84
N GLU A 530 2.04 30.61 -14.11
CA GLU A 530 2.95 31.62 -14.65
C GLU A 530 2.43 33.03 -14.36
N LYS A 531 1.17 33.31 -14.73
CA LYS A 531 0.55 34.61 -14.52
C LYS A 531 0.40 34.96 -13.04
N GLU A 532 0.08 34.01 -12.17
CA GLU A 532 -0.03 34.25 -10.73
C GLU A 532 1.35 34.49 -10.09
N MET A 533 2.37 33.71 -10.46
CA MET A 533 3.77 33.91 -10.03
C MET A 533 4.33 35.27 -10.48
N LEU A 534 4.02 35.74 -11.70
CA LEU A 534 4.47 37.04 -12.21
C LEU A 534 3.67 38.24 -11.65
N VAL A 535 2.57 37.99 -10.94
CA VAL A 535 1.83 39.02 -10.17
C VAL A 535 2.33 39.08 -8.72
N GLU A 536 2.71 37.95 -8.14
CA GLU A 536 3.28 37.87 -6.79
C GLU A 536 4.76 38.28 -6.74
N PHE A 537 5.53 37.96 -7.80
CA PHE A 537 6.96 38.28 -7.95
C PHE A 537 7.24 38.94 -9.32
N PRO A 538 6.93 40.25 -9.50
CA PRO A 538 7.18 40.97 -10.74
C PRO A 538 8.64 40.95 -11.21
N GLU A 539 9.59 40.84 -10.27
CA GLU A 539 11.02 40.68 -10.54
C GLU A 539 11.37 39.41 -11.33
N LEU A 540 10.44 38.43 -11.41
CA LEU A 540 10.59 37.26 -12.29
C LEU A 540 10.26 37.56 -13.76
N VAL A 541 9.85 38.79 -14.11
CA VAL A 541 9.85 39.32 -15.49
C VAL A 541 11.14 40.08 -15.79
N GLU A 542 11.77 40.68 -14.77
CA GLU A 542 12.88 41.62 -14.95
C GLU A 542 14.24 40.88 -15.08
N GLY A 543 15.08 41.37 -15.99
CA GLY A 543 16.38 40.77 -16.34
C GLY A 543 16.42 40.09 -17.71
N GLU A 544 17.53 39.40 -18.02
CA GLU A 544 17.73 38.75 -19.32
C GLU A 544 16.90 37.47 -19.51
N ARG A 545 16.40 36.87 -18.43
CA ARG A 545 15.62 35.62 -18.44
C ARG A 545 14.49 35.69 -17.42
N GLY A 546 13.25 35.84 -17.90
CA GLY A 546 12.05 35.74 -17.07
C GLY A 546 11.66 34.30 -16.73
N LEU A 547 10.58 34.14 -15.95
CA LEU A 547 9.99 32.84 -15.59
C LEU A 547 9.45 32.09 -16.81
N GLY A 548 10.26 31.20 -17.38
CA GLY A 548 9.85 30.35 -18.50
C GLY A 548 9.21 29.02 -18.09
N LYS A 549 8.28 28.53 -18.92
CA LYS A 549 7.59 27.24 -18.75
C LYS A 549 8.53 26.06 -18.44
N GLU A 550 9.65 25.93 -19.17
CA GLU A 550 10.62 24.83 -18.96
C GLU A 550 11.20 24.84 -17.53
N TRP A 551 11.41 26.03 -16.94
CA TRP A 551 11.89 26.15 -15.55
C TRP A 551 10.81 25.76 -14.54
N MET A 552 9.54 26.16 -14.76
CA MET A 552 8.44 25.75 -13.89
C MET A 552 8.26 24.22 -13.88
N GLU A 553 8.32 23.58 -15.05
CA GLU A 553 8.24 22.12 -15.20
C GLU A 553 9.42 21.41 -14.49
N TYR A 554 10.63 21.97 -14.58
CA TYR A 554 11.80 21.47 -13.82
C TYR A 554 11.62 21.61 -12.30
N VAL A 555 11.10 22.75 -11.82
CA VAL A 555 10.88 22.99 -10.37
C VAL A 555 9.82 22.03 -9.80
N LEU A 556 8.72 21.80 -10.53
CA LEU A 556 7.69 20.81 -10.18
C LEU A 556 8.27 19.38 -10.16
N GLY A 557 9.00 18.99 -11.20
CA GLY A 557 9.69 17.70 -11.30
C GLY A 557 10.85 17.52 -10.31
N ALA A 558 11.31 18.59 -9.65
CA ALA A 558 12.21 18.55 -8.50
C ALA A 558 11.45 18.43 -7.16
N GLY A 559 10.26 19.02 -7.05
CA GLY A 559 9.39 18.91 -5.87
C GLY A 559 9.05 17.47 -5.50
N LEU A 560 8.80 16.62 -6.49
CA LEU A 560 8.53 15.17 -6.35
C LEU A 560 9.63 14.38 -5.59
N ARG A 561 10.82 14.95 -5.41
CA ARG A 561 12.01 14.24 -4.89
C ARG A 561 12.20 14.41 -3.37
N PHE A 562 11.48 15.34 -2.75
CA PHE A 562 11.71 15.73 -1.35
C PHE A 562 10.88 14.92 -0.33
N PRO A 563 11.36 14.76 0.92
CA PRO A 563 10.70 13.93 1.94
C PRO A 563 9.27 14.34 2.35
N TRP A 564 8.85 15.55 2.01
CA TRP A 564 7.52 16.09 2.30
C TRP A 564 6.51 15.96 1.14
N CYS A 565 6.84 15.23 0.07
CA CYS A 565 5.90 14.94 -1.00
C CYS A 565 4.93 13.81 -0.58
N ILE A 566 3.75 14.19 -0.10
CA ILE A 566 2.67 13.26 0.25
C ILE A 566 2.00 12.65 -1.00
N THR A 567 1.35 11.50 -0.83
CA THR A 567 0.65 10.73 -1.90
C THR A 567 -0.28 11.59 -2.75
N GLU A 568 -0.98 12.54 -2.12
CA GLU A 568 -1.92 13.46 -2.77
C GLU A 568 -1.24 14.53 -3.65
N LYS A 569 0.05 14.83 -3.42
CA LYS A 569 0.83 15.75 -4.27
C LYS A 569 1.53 15.04 -5.42
N MET A 570 1.93 13.77 -5.23
CA MET A 570 2.53 12.96 -6.30
C MET A 570 1.63 12.93 -7.54
N GLY A 571 0.36 12.54 -7.39
CA GLY A 571 -0.60 12.50 -8.50
C GLY A 571 -0.95 13.86 -9.12
N LYS A 572 -0.73 14.98 -8.41
CA LYS A 572 -0.93 16.35 -8.93
C LYS A 572 0.26 16.86 -9.75
N TRP A 573 1.46 16.30 -9.54
CA TRP A 573 2.71 16.74 -10.18
C TRP A 573 3.19 15.75 -11.28
N GLU A 574 2.85 14.46 -11.19
CA GLU A 574 3.18 13.40 -12.15
C GLU A 574 2.60 13.63 -13.56
N VAL A 575 1.41 14.26 -13.66
CA VAL A 575 0.77 14.57 -14.95
C VAL A 575 1.57 15.61 -15.76
N VAL A 576 2.37 16.46 -15.09
CA VAL A 576 3.24 17.45 -15.74
C VAL A 576 4.41 16.75 -16.44
N ALA A 577 5.01 15.74 -15.80
CA ALA A 577 6.16 15.02 -16.33
C ALA A 577 5.84 14.14 -17.54
N SER A 578 4.58 13.71 -17.69
CA SER A 578 4.16 12.66 -18.64
C SER A 578 3.50 13.18 -19.93
N VAL A 579 3.00 14.42 -19.98
CA VAL A 579 2.12 14.91 -21.06
C VAL A 579 2.84 15.82 -22.09
N GLY A 580 4.11 16.18 -21.87
CA GLY A 580 4.87 17.03 -22.79
C GLY A 580 5.35 16.29 -24.05
N LYS A 581 5.29 16.95 -25.23
CA LYS A 581 5.97 16.53 -26.49
C LYS A 581 7.52 16.54 -26.41
N LEU A 582 8.09 16.53 -25.20
CA LEU A 582 9.50 16.78 -24.89
C LEU A 582 10.16 15.64 -24.07
N GLY A 583 9.53 14.45 -24.04
CA GLY A 583 10.09 13.24 -23.41
C GLY A 583 11.47 12.78 -23.93
N ALA A 584 12.01 13.44 -24.96
CA ALA A 584 13.36 13.24 -25.48
C ALA A 584 14.47 14.06 -24.78
N ARG A 585 14.16 14.95 -23.82
CA ARG A 585 15.18 15.83 -23.17
C ARG A 585 15.64 15.42 -21.76
N GLY A 586 15.07 14.39 -21.14
CA GLY A 586 15.70 13.70 -20.00
C GLY A 586 16.07 14.55 -18.78
N TRP A 587 15.16 15.40 -18.29
CA TRP A 587 15.34 16.18 -17.03
C TRP A 587 15.13 15.34 -15.74
N GLY A 588 14.96 14.02 -15.89
CA GLY A 588 14.92 13.02 -14.82
C GLY A 588 14.27 11.70 -15.30
N PRO A 589 14.71 10.53 -14.82
CA PRO A 589 14.00 9.27 -15.01
C PRO A 589 12.93 9.09 -13.91
N TRP A 590 11.68 8.84 -14.32
CA TRP A 590 10.53 8.50 -13.46
C TRP A 590 9.61 7.54 -14.23
#